data_AF-A0A9E6EK11-F1
#
_entry.id   AF-A0A9E6EK11-F1
#
_cell.length_a   1.000
_cell.length_b   1.000
_cell.length_c   1.000
_cell.angle_alpha   90.00
_cell.angle_beta   90.00
_cell.angle_gamma   90.00
#
_symmetry.space_group_name_H-M   'P 1'
#
loop_
_entity.id
_entity.type
_entity.pdbx_description
1 polymer ?
#
loop_
_entity_poly.entity_id
_entity_poly.type
_entity_poly.pdbx_seq_one_letter_code
_entity_poly.pdbx_strand_id
1 'polypeptide(L)'
;MNRTRASAGFSLIELLLVLAIIGIISAIAIPTFLGQRRRARMIGDAKANAAVLRMALETRKADAGVYGAANAAFTWTASTAPSASVNPAPTFNVNRGTTKMDYTVTVGATGITYQLDVKDSSLNGATVYSTNQNGSVLAELH
;
A
#
# COMPACT_ATOMS: atom_id res chain seq x y z
N MET A 1 4.28 -14.34 -68.09
CA MET A 1 4.06 -15.31 -67.00
C MET A 1 3.76 -14.54 -65.73
N ASN A 2 2.50 -14.32 -65.37
CA ASN A 2 2.13 -13.61 -64.14
C ASN A 2 1.55 -14.59 -63.13
N ARG A 3 2.32 -14.85 -62.07
CA ARG A 3 1.93 -15.71 -60.95
C ARG A 3 1.08 -14.85 -60.01
N THR A 4 -0.24 -15.01 -60.07
CA THR A 4 -1.19 -14.32 -59.18
C THR A 4 -0.90 -14.73 -57.74
N ARG A 5 -0.51 -13.77 -56.90
CA ARG A 5 -0.34 -13.98 -55.46
C ARG A 5 -1.72 -14.29 -54.86
N ALA A 6 -1.90 -15.50 -54.34
CA ALA A 6 -3.08 -15.84 -53.57
C ALA A 6 -3.09 -15.00 -52.29
N SER A 7 -4.07 -14.10 -52.17
CA SER A 7 -4.32 -13.38 -50.94
C SER A 7 -4.97 -14.36 -49.96
N ALA A 8 -4.20 -14.90 -49.03
CA ALA A 8 -4.74 -15.70 -47.93
C ALA A 8 -5.48 -14.77 -46.96
N GLY A 9 -6.80 -14.85 -46.93
CA GLY A 9 -7.64 -14.20 -45.92
C GLY A 9 -7.79 -15.10 -44.69
N PHE A 10 -7.93 -14.48 -43.51
CA PHE A 10 -8.27 -15.19 -42.27
C PHE A 10 -9.61 -15.92 -42.40
N SER A 11 -9.68 -17.15 -41.89
CA SER A 11 -10.93 -17.89 -41.75
C SER A 11 -11.71 -17.42 -40.51
N LEU A 12 -13.04 -17.38 -40.62
CA LEU A 12 -13.92 -17.12 -39.48
C LEU A 12 -13.70 -18.14 -38.35
N ILE A 13 -13.36 -19.38 -38.68
CA ILE A 13 -13.09 -20.41 -37.68
C ILE A 13 -11.76 -20.17 -36.95
N GLU A 14 -10.77 -19.57 -37.63
CA GLU A 14 -9.50 -19.21 -37.01
C GLU A 14 -9.71 -18.11 -35.98
N LEU A 15 -10.50 -17.08 -36.32
CA LEU A 15 -10.82 -16.02 -35.37
C LEU A 15 -11.67 -16.53 -34.19
N LEU A 16 -12.61 -17.45 -34.45
CA LEU A 16 -13.48 -18.03 -33.42
C LEU A 16 -12.69 -18.89 -32.42
N LEU A 17 -11.77 -19.74 -32.91
CA LEU A 17 -10.93 -20.58 -32.05
C LEU A 17 -9.96 -19.72 -31.20
N VAL A 18 -9.41 -18.63 -31.78
CA VAL A 18 -8.54 -17.70 -31.05
C VAL A 18 -9.28 -17.04 -29.88
N LEU A 19 -10.49 -16.52 -30.12
CA LEU A 19 -11.30 -15.92 -29.06
C LEU A 19 -11.70 -16.94 -27.98
N ALA A 20 -11.97 -18.19 -28.37
CA ALA A 20 -12.24 -19.26 -27.42
C ALA A 20 -11.05 -19.52 -26.49
N ILE A 21 -9.83 -19.62 -27.02
CA ILE A 21 -8.61 -19.84 -26.23
C ILE A 21 -8.32 -18.63 -25.32
N ILE A 22 -8.39 -17.40 -25.86
CA ILE A 22 -8.19 -16.17 -25.07
C ILE A 22 -9.25 -16.08 -23.95
N GLY A 23 -10.49 -16.47 -24.22
CA GLY A 23 -11.57 -16.51 -23.23
C GLY A 23 -11.27 -17.44 -22.05
N ILE A 24 -10.77 -18.65 -22.33
CA ILE A 24 -10.40 -19.64 -21.29
C ILE A 24 -9.26 -19.09 -20.41
N ILE A 25 -8.20 -18.55 -21.02
CA ILE A 25 -7.06 -18.00 -20.27
C ILE A 25 -7.48 -16.77 -19.46
N SER A 26 -8.27 -15.88 -20.06
CA SER A 26 -8.73 -14.64 -19.43
C SER A 26 -9.62 -14.87 -18.21
N ALA A 27 -10.43 -15.93 -18.21
CA ALA A 27 -11.29 -16.28 -17.08
C ALA A 27 -10.51 -16.50 -15.77
N ILE A 28 -9.29 -17.04 -15.86
CA ILE A 28 -8.42 -17.30 -14.68
C ILE A 28 -7.47 -16.12 -14.45
N ALA A 29 -6.93 -15.54 -15.53
CA ALA A 29 -5.93 -14.48 -15.44
C ALA A 29 -6.51 -13.14 -14.95
N ILE A 30 -7.72 -12.76 -15.37
CA ILE A 30 -8.32 -11.47 -14.98
C ILE A 30 -8.57 -11.36 -13.47
N PRO A 31 -9.27 -12.29 -12.79
CA PRO A 31 -9.54 -12.15 -11.36
C PRO A 31 -8.25 -12.13 -10.52
N THR A 32 -7.27 -12.97 -10.88
CA THR A 32 -5.96 -13.01 -10.19
C THR A 32 -5.17 -11.71 -10.40
N PHE A 33 -5.13 -11.21 -11.64
CA PHE A 33 -4.49 -9.93 -11.96
C PHE A 33 -5.15 -8.75 -11.25
N LEU A 34 -6.48 -8.71 -11.18
CA LEU A 34 -7.22 -7.66 -10.45
C LEU A 34 -6.92 -7.69 -8.95
N GLY A 35 -6.79 -8.88 -8.34
CA GLY A 35 -6.37 -9.04 -6.96
C GLY A 35 -4.94 -8.52 -6.72
N GLN A 36 -3.99 -8.91 -7.57
CA GLN A 36 -2.61 -8.44 -7.52
C GLN A 36 -2.52 -6.92 -7.68
N ARG A 37 -3.27 -6.33 -8.62
CA ARG A 37 -3.30 -4.87 -8.82
C ARG A 37 -3.85 -4.12 -7.60
N ARG A 38 -4.90 -4.64 -6.97
CA ARG A 38 -5.45 -4.04 -5.73
C ARG A 38 -4.40 -4.09 -4.62
N ARG A 39 -3.74 -5.23 -4.43
CA ARG A 39 -2.68 -5.40 -3.42
C ARG A 39 -1.50 -4.47 -3.65
N ALA A 40 -0.98 -4.41 -4.88
CA ALA A 40 0.11 -3.53 -5.25
C ALA A 40 -0.22 -2.06 -4.95
N ARG A 41 -1.45 -1.64 -5.26
CA ARG A 41 -1.93 -0.29 -4.93
C ARG A 41 -1.98 -0.04 -3.43
N MET A 42 -2.52 -0.99 -2.65
CA MET A 42 -2.58 -0.87 -1.19
C MET A 42 -1.19 -0.73 -0.56
N ILE A 43 -0.22 -1.53 -1.00
CA ILE A 43 1.16 -1.46 -0.53
C ILE A 43 1.81 -0.13 -0.95
N GLY A 44 1.56 0.32 -2.19
CA GLY A 44 2.06 1.61 -2.68
C GLY A 44 1.54 2.79 -1.86
N ASP A 45 0.23 2.84 -1.60
CA ASP A 45 -0.41 3.87 -0.78
C ASP A 45 0.12 3.82 0.67
N ALA A 46 0.28 2.61 1.24
CA ALA A 46 0.84 2.42 2.58
C ALA A 46 2.26 2.97 2.70
N LYS A 47 3.14 2.65 1.74
CA LYS A 47 4.53 3.12 1.70
C LYS A 47 4.62 4.63 1.50
N ALA A 48 3.82 5.19 0.58
CA ALA A 48 3.83 6.62 0.30
C ALA A 48 3.44 7.44 1.53
N ASN A 49 2.33 7.06 2.19
CA ASN A 49 1.88 7.72 3.42
C ASN A 49 2.85 7.50 4.59
N ALA A 50 3.44 6.31 4.71
CA ALA A 50 4.47 6.04 5.72
C ALA A 50 5.72 6.91 5.53
N ALA A 51 6.11 7.22 4.29
CA ALA A 51 7.21 8.12 4.00
C ALA A 51 6.91 9.56 4.46
N VAL A 52 5.67 10.04 4.27
CA VAL A 52 5.23 11.36 4.78
C VAL A 52 5.28 11.39 6.31
N LEU A 53 4.79 10.35 6.99
CA LEU A 53 4.88 10.22 8.44
C LEU A 53 6.32 10.24 8.94
N ARG A 54 7.20 9.51 8.26
CA ARG A 54 8.64 9.52 8.58
C ARG A 54 9.22 10.92 8.48
N MET A 55 8.94 11.65 7.41
CA MET A 55 9.42 13.03 7.25
C MET A 55 8.95 13.94 8.40
N ALA A 56 7.71 13.82 8.84
CA ALA A 56 7.18 14.56 9.98
C ALA A 56 7.88 14.17 11.30
N LEU A 57 8.14 12.88 11.50
CA LEU A 57 8.88 12.36 12.66
C LEU A 57 10.35 12.85 12.67
N GLU A 58 11.03 12.84 11.52
CA GLU A 58 12.40 13.35 11.41
C GLU A 58 12.48 14.85 11.68
N THR A 59 11.54 15.63 11.14
CA THR A 59 11.43 17.08 11.44
C THR A 59 11.29 17.30 12.94
N ARG A 60 10.40 16.54 13.57
CA ARG A 60 10.19 16.59 15.02
C ARG A 60 11.43 16.23 15.83
N LYS A 61 12.18 15.20 15.43
CA LYS A 61 13.43 14.83 16.09
C LYS A 61 14.49 15.91 15.93
N ALA A 62 14.54 16.59 14.78
CA ALA A 62 15.44 17.72 14.58
C ALA A 62 15.12 18.88 15.54
N ASP A 63 13.82 19.16 15.77
CA ASP A 63 13.38 20.26 16.64
C ASP A 63 13.46 19.94 18.15
N ALA A 64 13.04 18.74 18.55
CA ALA A 64 12.84 18.35 19.95
C ALA A 64 13.83 17.29 20.46
N GLY A 65 14.73 16.79 19.61
CA GLY A 65 15.69 15.73 19.94
C GLY A 65 15.09 14.33 20.06
N VAL A 66 13.76 14.19 20.01
CA VAL A 66 13.03 12.93 20.16
C VAL A 66 11.89 12.83 19.15
N TYR A 67 11.53 11.62 18.75
CA TYR A 67 10.36 11.35 17.89
C TYR A 67 9.04 11.47 18.65
N GLY A 68 9.04 11.29 19.97
CA GLY A 68 7.86 11.38 20.82
C GLY A 68 8.19 11.07 22.28
N ALA A 69 7.17 11.11 23.14
CA ALA A 69 7.34 10.69 24.53
C ALA A 69 7.72 9.21 24.60
N ALA A 70 8.53 8.85 25.59
CA ALA A 70 8.94 7.47 25.83
C ALA A 70 7.72 6.54 25.96
N ASN A 71 7.74 5.42 25.24
CA ASN A 71 6.66 4.41 25.21
C ASN A 71 5.29 4.95 24.73
N ALA A 72 5.26 6.09 24.04
CA ALA A 72 4.03 6.60 23.46
C ALA A 72 3.62 5.82 22.20
N ALA A 73 2.32 5.69 21.98
CA ALA A 73 1.75 5.20 20.74
C ALA A 73 0.82 6.25 20.14
N PHE A 74 1.01 6.56 18.86
CA PHE A 74 0.17 7.48 18.11
C PHE A 74 -0.57 6.70 17.03
N THR A 75 -1.89 6.74 17.05
CA THR A 75 -2.71 5.97 16.10
C THR A 75 -3.61 6.90 15.31
N TRP A 76 -3.59 6.74 13.99
CA TRP A 76 -4.49 7.41 13.07
C TRP A 76 -5.28 6.35 12.31
N THR A 77 -6.58 6.29 12.56
CA THR A 77 -7.47 5.32 11.91
C THR A 77 -8.29 5.97 10.82
N ALA A 78 -8.62 5.21 9.77
CA ALA A 78 -9.40 5.74 8.65
C ALA A 78 -10.89 5.97 9.00
N SER A 79 -11.40 5.36 10.07
CA SER A 79 -12.84 5.29 10.40
C SER A 79 -13.30 6.23 11.51
N THR A 80 -12.42 6.76 12.35
CA THR A 80 -12.75 7.71 13.42
C THR A 80 -12.01 9.03 13.22
N ALA A 81 -12.55 10.14 13.73
CA ALA A 81 -11.75 11.35 13.88
C ALA A 81 -10.43 10.98 14.59
N PRO A 82 -9.28 11.61 14.25
CA PRO A 82 -8.03 11.30 14.93
C PRO A 82 -8.29 11.40 16.44
N SER A 83 -8.17 10.28 17.14
CA SER A 83 -8.26 10.26 18.60
C SER A 83 -6.99 10.93 19.10
N ALA A 84 -7.03 12.25 19.18
CA ALA A 84 -5.99 13.06 19.77
C ALA A 84 -5.81 12.62 21.22
N SER A 85 -4.58 12.25 21.60
CA SER A 85 -3.99 12.55 22.91
C SER A 85 -2.59 11.91 22.97
N VAL A 86 -1.56 12.60 22.48
CA VAL A 86 -0.48 13.14 23.32
C VAL A 86 0.18 14.26 22.51
N ASN A 87 0.15 15.48 23.06
CA ASN A 87 0.91 16.59 22.54
C ASN A 87 2.41 16.40 22.88
N PRO A 88 3.35 16.57 21.93
CA PRO A 88 3.15 16.78 20.51
C PRO A 88 3.34 15.46 19.73
N ALA A 89 2.29 15.03 19.03
CA ALA A 89 2.36 14.02 17.98
C ALA A 89 2.70 14.70 16.64
N PRO A 90 3.33 14.03 15.67
CA PRO A 90 3.43 14.57 14.32
C PRO A 90 2.02 14.83 13.75
N THR A 91 1.79 16.00 13.15
CA THR A 91 0.53 16.29 12.47
C THR A 91 0.45 15.47 11.19
N PHE A 92 -0.42 14.45 11.20
CA PHE A 92 -0.69 13.62 10.04
C PHE A 92 -2.19 13.48 9.83
N ASN A 93 -2.65 13.84 8.63
CA ASN A 93 -4.02 13.59 8.22
C ASN A 93 -4.01 12.37 7.31
N VAL A 94 -4.66 11.30 7.76
CA VAL A 94 -4.92 10.15 6.89
C VAL A 94 -5.83 10.62 5.77
N ASN A 95 -5.51 10.26 4.52
CA ASN A 95 -6.46 10.44 3.42
C ASN A 95 -7.74 9.66 3.73
N ARG A 96 -8.83 10.37 4.02
CA ARG A 96 -10.14 9.79 4.31
C ARG A 96 -10.77 9.35 2.98
N GLY A 97 -11.05 8.06 2.83
CA GLY A 97 -11.56 7.51 1.57
C GLY A 97 -11.26 6.03 1.37
N THR A 98 -11.10 5.61 0.12
CA THR A 98 -11.11 4.19 -0.32
C THR A 98 -10.03 3.30 0.32
N THR A 99 -8.90 3.86 0.78
CA THR A 99 -7.82 3.10 1.42
C THR A 99 -7.99 3.17 2.94
N LYS A 100 -8.64 2.15 3.53
CA LYS A 100 -8.98 2.06 4.96
C LYS A 100 -7.79 1.63 5.82
N MET A 101 -6.69 2.35 5.70
CA MET A 101 -5.46 2.05 6.43
C MET A 101 -5.42 2.76 7.78
N ASP A 102 -5.04 2.01 8.79
CA ASP A 102 -4.73 2.49 10.12
C ASP A 102 -3.21 2.59 10.26
N TYR A 103 -2.72 3.71 10.79
CA TYR A 103 -1.31 3.99 10.99
C TYR A 103 -1.04 4.05 12.48
N THR A 104 -0.06 3.31 12.97
CA THR A 104 0.38 3.37 14.37
C THR A 104 1.88 3.61 14.44
N VAL A 105 2.28 4.69 15.12
CA VAL A 105 3.68 4.96 15.47
C VAL A 105 3.87 4.62 16.94
N THR A 106 4.70 3.62 17.22
CA THR A 106 5.11 3.24 18.59
C THR A 106 6.52 3.74 18.85
N VAL A 107 6.69 4.59 19.86
CA VAL A 107 7.98 5.19 20.23
C VAL A 107 8.64 4.36 21.32
N GLY A 108 9.94 4.12 21.20
CA GLY A 108 10.71 3.36 22.19
C GLY A 108 10.91 4.11 23.51
N ALA A 109 11.46 3.39 24.50
CA ALA A 109 11.62 3.88 25.89
C ALA A 109 12.49 5.14 26.03
N THR A 110 13.32 5.46 25.04
CA THR A 110 14.21 6.63 25.05
C THR A 110 13.68 7.79 24.20
N GLY A 111 12.54 7.63 23.52
CA GLY A 111 11.99 8.66 22.63
C GLY A 111 12.69 8.80 21.27
N ILE A 112 13.86 8.15 21.08
CA ILE A 112 14.73 8.30 19.89
C ILE A 112 14.64 7.13 18.90
N THR A 113 13.76 6.16 19.16
CA THR A 113 13.44 5.07 18.23
C THR A 113 11.94 5.02 18.03
N TYR A 114 11.51 4.55 16.85
CA TYR A 114 10.09 4.30 16.60
C TYR A 114 9.90 3.15 15.62
N GLN A 115 8.73 2.51 15.71
CA GLN A 115 8.19 1.63 14.70
C GLN A 115 6.88 2.23 14.17
N LEU A 116 6.75 2.26 12.86
CA LEU A 116 5.54 2.67 12.16
C LEU A 116 4.90 1.43 11.52
N ASP A 117 3.71 1.09 11.96
CA ASP A 117 2.90 0.02 11.41
C ASP A 117 1.72 0.59 10.61
N VAL A 118 1.52 0.06 9.42
CA VAL A 118 0.37 0.34 8.56
C VAL A 118 -0.46 -0.93 8.45
N LYS A 119 -1.71 -0.87 8.91
CA LYS A 119 -2.64 -2.00 8.93
C LYS A 119 -3.87 -1.71 8.08
N ASP A 120 -4.43 -2.75 7.47
CA ASP A 120 -5.71 -2.62 6.77
C ASP A 120 -6.82 -3.27 7.59
N SER A 121 -7.81 -2.47 7.96
CA SER A 121 -8.99 -2.93 8.71
C SER A 121 -9.84 -3.94 7.92
N SER A 122 -9.77 -3.96 6.59
CA SER A 122 -10.44 -4.93 5.72
C SER A 122 -9.73 -6.29 5.65
N LEU A 123 -8.49 -6.38 6.11
CA LEU A 123 -7.67 -7.60 6.16
C LEU A 123 -7.56 -8.16 7.58
N ASN A 124 -8.62 -8.02 8.40
CA ASN A 124 -8.62 -8.39 9.83
C ASN A 124 -7.47 -7.74 10.63
N GLY A 125 -7.04 -6.53 10.26
CA GLY A 125 -5.95 -5.83 10.94
C GLY A 125 -4.55 -6.34 10.60
N ALA A 126 -4.39 -7.07 9.48
CA ALA A 126 -3.09 -7.48 8.99
C ALA A 126 -2.17 -6.28 8.73
N THR A 127 -0.90 -6.43 9.12
CA THR A 127 0.15 -5.44 8.80
C THR A 127 0.46 -5.48 7.31
N VAL A 128 0.17 -4.38 6.62
CA VAL A 128 0.44 -4.20 5.20
C VAL A 128 1.90 -3.79 4.98
N TYR A 129 2.38 -2.90 5.85
CA TYR A 129 3.73 -2.37 5.79
C TYR A 129 4.18 -1.95 7.19
N SER A 130 5.44 -2.19 7.53
CA SER A 130 6.05 -1.71 8.77
C SER A 130 7.46 -1.21 8.53
N THR A 131 7.83 -0.10 9.18
CA THR A 131 9.16 0.49 9.08
C THR A 131 9.61 1.12 10.40
N ASN A 132 10.89 1.52 10.48
CA ASN A 132 11.48 2.15 11.65
C ASN A 132 12.22 3.44 11.29
N GLN A 133 12.85 4.06 12.29
CA GLN A 133 13.63 5.29 12.11
C GLN A 133 14.78 5.17 11.09
N ASN A 134 15.28 3.97 10.85
CA ASN A 134 16.35 3.73 9.87
C ASN A 134 15.80 3.54 8.44
N GLY A 135 14.48 3.54 8.26
CA GLY A 135 13.84 3.20 6.99
C GLY A 135 13.90 1.72 6.62
N SER A 136 14.26 0.85 7.57
CA SER A 136 14.23 -0.61 7.35
C SER A 136 12.80 -1.06 7.15
N VAL A 137 12.56 -1.97 6.20
CA VAL A 137 11.27 -2.65 6.09
C VAL A 137 11.25 -3.78 7.12
N LEU A 138 10.31 -3.73 8.06
CA LEU A 138 10.17 -4.72 9.12
C LEU A 138 9.12 -5.79 8.78
N ALA A 139 8.08 -5.40 8.04
CA ALA A 139 7.07 -6.30 7.52
C ALA A 139 6.49 -5.72 6.22
N GLU A 140 6.20 -6.58 5.26
CA GLU A 140 5.51 -6.21 4.02
C GLU A 140 4.61 -7.36 3.57
N LEU A 141 3.41 -7.03 3.14
CA LEU A 141 2.39 -7.98 2.73
C LEU A 141 2.69 -8.55 1.32
N HIS A 142 3.24 -9.77 1.21
CA HIS A 142 3.65 -10.43 -0.06
C HIS A 142 2.62 -11.24 -0.82
#